data_AF-A0A0Q5FT46-F1
#
_entry.id   AF-A0A0Q5FT46-F1
#
_cell.length_a   1.000
_cell.length_b   1.000
_cell.length_c   1.000
_cell.angle_alpha   90.00
_cell.angle_beta   90.00
_cell.angle_gamma   90.00
#
_symmetry.space_group_name_H-M   'P 1'
#
loop_
_entity.id
_entity.type
_entity.pdbx_description
1 polymer ?
#
loop_
_entity_poly.entity_id
_entity_poly.type
_entity_poly.pdbx_seq_one_letter_code
_entity_poly.pdbx_strand_id
1 'polypeptide(L)' 'MRDLTDNEWTMVSGGTDWGEVSAGVAAVSVSIVIVSNPVGLVGLGAAAATAYIGGVAIGDGMINGNAFNGNHS' A
#
# COMPACT_ATOMS: atom_id res chain seq x y z
N MET A 1 10.88 25.58 -1.60
CA MET A 1 9.94 24.56 -2.05
C MET A 1 10.29 24.28 -3.49
N ARG A 2 10.71 23.05 -3.82
CA ARG A 2 11.02 22.70 -5.21
C ARG A 2 9.68 22.49 -5.89
N ASP A 3 9.36 23.32 -6.88
CA ASP A 3 8.21 23.07 -7.74
C ASP A 3 8.49 21.78 -8.50
N LEU A 4 7.88 20.70 -8.02
CA LEU A 4 7.82 19.44 -8.75
C LEU A 4 7.07 19.75 -10.04
N THR A 5 7.78 19.71 -11.15
CA THR A 5 7.21 19.92 -12.48
C THR A 5 6.00 19.00 -12.66
N ASP A 6 4.88 19.52 -13.18
CA ASP A 6 3.58 18.83 -13.28
C ASP A 6 3.65 17.39 -13.83
N ASN A 7 4.66 17.09 -14.64
CA ASN A 7 4.95 15.74 -15.16
C ASN A 7 5.34 14.73 -14.07
N GLU A 8 6.11 15.14 -13.05
CA GLU A 8 6.50 14.27 -11.93
C GLU A 8 5.31 13.96 -11.02
N TRP A 9 4.44 14.95 -10.77
CA TRP A 9 3.17 14.73 -10.07
C TRP A 9 2.25 13.81 -10.86
N THR A 10 2.15 13.99 -12.18
CA THR A 10 1.32 13.15 -13.04
C THR A 10 1.84 11.70 -13.12
N MET A 11 3.16 11.48 -13.10
CA MET A 11 3.73 10.13 -12.98
C MET A 11 3.37 9.48 -11.64
N VAL A 12 3.39 10.23 -10.54
CA VAL A 12 3.07 9.71 -9.20
C VAL A 12 1.55 9.53 -9.01
N SER A 13 0.72 10.43 -9.56
CA SER A 13 -0.73 10.42 -9.38
C SER A 13 -1.46 9.56 -10.41
N GLY A 14 -0.91 9.40 -11.62
CA GLY A 14 -1.49 8.61 -12.70
C GLY A 14 -0.98 7.18 -12.79
N GLY A 15 0.17 6.90 -12.16
CA GLY A 15 0.81 5.58 -12.12
C GLY A 15 0.41 4.72 -10.92
N THR A 16 -0.36 5.21 -9.96
CA THR A 16 -0.66 4.43 -8.74
C THR A 16 -2.13 4.58 -8.38
N ASP A 17 -2.83 3.47 -8.16
CA ASP A 17 -4.14 3.51 -7.51
C ASP A 17 -3.95 3.74 -6.02
N TRP A 18 -3.91 5.02 -5.65
CA TRP A 18 -3.75 5.46 -4.27
C TRP A 18 -4.92 5.03 -3.38
N GLY A 19 -6.09 4.72 -3.93
CA GLY A 19 -7.22 4.16 -3.19
C GLY A 19 -6.86 2.79 -2.64
N GLU A 20 -6.37 1.90 -3.50
CA GLU A 20 -5.98 0.54 -3.12
C GLU A 20 -4.71 0.51 -2.25
N VAL A 21 -3.72 1.35 -2.58
CA VAL A 21 -2.52 1.52 -1.74
C VAL A 21 -2.88 2.03 -0.34
N SER A 22 -3.78 3.00 -0.23
CA SER A 22 -4.20 3.52 1.08
C SER A 22 -4.97 2.49 1.91
N ALA A 23 -5.82 1.67 1.26
CA ALA A 23 -6.50 0.56 1.90
C ALA A 23 -5.51 -0.48 2.42
N GLY A 24 -4.47 -0.79 1.63
CA GLY A 24 -3.42 -1.70 2.05
C GLY A 24 -2.55 -1.16 3.19
N VAL A 25 -2.19 0.13 3.17
CA VAL A 25 -1.50 0.79 4.29
C VAL A 25 -2.37 0.80 5.56
N ALA A 26 -3.67 1.05 5.42
CA ALA A 26 -4.60 0.98 6.55
C ALA A 26 -4.63 -0.45 7.15
N ALA A 27 -4.71 -1.48 6.31
CA ALA A 27 -4.66 -2.87 6.76
C ALA A 27 -3.34 -3.20 7.50
N VAL A 28 -2.19 -2.75 6.97
CA VAL A 28 -0.89 -2.89 7.67
C VAL A 28 -0.90 -2.14 9.00
N SER A 29 -1.44 -0.92 9.06
CA SER A 29 -1.51 -0.17 10.31
C SER A 29 -2.38 -0.87 11.37
N VAL A 30 -3.48 -1.49 10.97
CA VAL A 30 -4.32 -2.33 11.84
C VAL A 30 -3.54 -3.53 12.36
N SER A 31 -2.76 -4.19 11.50
CA SER A 31 -1.91 -5.32 11.92
C SER A 31 -0.89 -4.92 12.99
N ILE A 32 -0.30 -3.73 12.87
CA ILE A 32 0.66 -3.19 13.85
C ILE A 32 -0.04 -2.97 15.19
N VAL A 33 -1.25 -2.39 15.19
CA VAL A 33 -2.04 -2.17 16.43
C VAL A 33 -2.37 -3.51 17.11
N ILE A 34 -2.74 -4.53 16.34
CA ILE A 34 -3.04 -5.87 16.85
C ILE A 34 -1.78 -6.52 17.45
N VAL A 35 -0.63 -6.43 16.77
CA VAL A 35 0.64 -6.99 17.29
C VAL A 35 1.13 -6.25 18.53
N SER A 36 0.83 -4.95 18.63
CA SER A 36 1.17 -4.12 19.80
C SER A 36 0.33 -4.47 21.03
N ASN A 37 -0.85 -5.06 20.83
CA ASN A 37 -1.76 -5.52 21.90
C ASN A 37 -2.19 -6.97 21.62
N PRO A 38 -1.27 -7.94 21.71
CA PRO A 38 -1.52 -9.28 21.20
C PRO A 38 -2.57 -10.00 22.03
N VAL A 39 -3.73 -10.29 21.42
CA VAL A 39 -4.78 -11.14 22.00
C VAL A 39 -4.42 -12.62 21.80
N GLY A 40 -3.27 -13.03 22.35
CA GLY A 40 -2.72 -14.39 22.19
C GLY A 40 -2.40 -14.77 20.74
N LEU A 41 -2.32 -16.09 20.48
CA LEU A 41 -1.98 -16.63 19.15
C LEU A 41 -3.00 -16.26 18.06
N VAL A 42 -4.27 -16.08 18.43
CA VAL A 42 -5.33 -15.66 17.50
C VAL A 42 -5.09 -14.22 17.05
N GLY A 43 -4.74 -13.32 17.97
CA GLY A 43 -4.34 -11.95 17.63
C GLY A 43 -3.11 -11.90 16.72
N LEU A 44 -2.10 -12.72 17.01
CA LEU A 44 -0.90 -12.81 16.17
C LEU A 44 -1.21 -13.32 14.76
N GLY A 45 -2.05 -14.34 14.65
CA GLY A 45 -2.50 -14.89 13.36
C GLY A 45 -3.33 -13.89 12.55
N ALA A 46 -4.22 -13.16 13.22
CA ALA A 46 -4.99 -12.09 12.60
C ALA A 46 -4.08 -10.96 12.10
N ALA A 47 -3.11 -10.52 12.90
CA ALA A 47 -2.13 -9.52 12.48
C ALA A 47 -1.35 -9.97 11.24
N ALA A 48 -0.88 -11.23 11.21
CA ALA A 48 -0.16 -11.77 10.06
C ALA A 48 -1.03 -11.80 8.79
N ALA A 49 -2.30 -12.22 8.91
CA ALA A 49 -3.23 -12.24 7.79
C ALA A 49 -3.56 -10.83 7.27
N THR A 50 -3.83 -9.88 8.17
CA THR A 50 -4.13 -8.50 7.77
C THR A 50 -2.91 -7.79 7.19
N ALA A 51 -1.70 -8.05 7.71
CA ALA A 51 -0.46 -7.56 7.13
C ALA A 51 -0.22 -8.10 5.71
N TYR A 52 -0.48 -9.40 5.49
CA TYR A 52 -0.36 -10.02 4.18
C TYR A 52 -1.34 -9.42 3.16
N ILE A 53 -2.62 -9.31 3.53
CA ILE A 53 -3.65 -8.70 2.67
C ILE A 53 -3.32 -7.24 2.38
N GLY A 54 -2.87 -6.49 3.39
CA GLY A 54 -2.47 -5.11 3.22
C GLY A 54 -1.27 -4.94 2.28
N GLY A 55 -0.28 -5.83 2.37
CA GLY A 55 0.86 -5.85 1.47
C GLY A 55 0.47 -6.18 0.02
N VAL A 56 -0.44 -7.13 -0.19
CA VAL A 56 -0.98 -7.46 -1.52
C VAL A 56 -1.73 -6.28 -2.12
N ALA A 57 -2.62 -5.63 -1.35
CA ALA A 57 -3.36 -4.45 -1.82
C ALA A 57 -2.44 -3.27 -2.18
N ILE A 58 -1.34 -3.06 -1.43
CA ILE A 58 -0.32 -2.06 -1.81
C ILE A 58 0.32 -2.44 -3.15
N GLY A 59 0.71 -3.71 -3.32
CA GLY A 59 1.32 -4.21 -4.55
C GLY A 59 0.39 -4.08 -5.76
N ASP A 60 -0.86 -4.50 -5.61
CA ASP A 60 -1.88 -4.43 -6.65
C ASP A 60 -2.21 -2.98 -7.00
N GLY A 61 -2.35 -2.08 -6.01
CA GLY A 61 -2.56 -0.66 -6.29
C GLY A 61 -1.40 0.00 -7.04
N MET A 62 -0.17 -0.47 -6.84
CA MET A 62 0.99 -0.01 -7.61
C MET A 62 1.04 -0.63 -9.02
N ILE A 63 0.70 -1.91 -9.18
CA ILE A 63 0.75 -2.61 -10.48
C ILE A 63 -0.43 -2.22 -11.36
N ASN A 64 -1.65 -2.29 -10.85
CA ASN A 64 -2.89 -1.92 -11.55
C ASN A 64 -2.95 -0.41 -11.82
N GLY A 65 -2.30 0.39 -10.98
CA GLY A 65 -2.09 1.82 -11.22
C GLY A 65 -1.15 2.11 -12.40
N ASN A 66 -0.42 1.12 -12.95
CA ASN A 66 0.65 1.28 -13.93
C ASN A 66 1.95 1.92 -13.41
N ALA A 67 2.28 1.78 -12.12
CA ALA A 67 3.44 2.46 -11.51
C ALA A 67 4.76 1.97 -12.11
N PHE A 68 4.73 0.74 -12.62
CA PHE A 68 5.86 0.05 -13.23
C PHE A 68 5.80 0.04 -14.76
N ASN A 69 4.75 0.59 -15.37
CA ASN A 69 4.56 0.58 -16.83
C ASN A 69 5.18 1.82 -17.52
N GLY A 70 6.15 2.45 -16.87
CA GLY A 70 6.97 3.52 -17.41
C GLY A 70 8.38 3.02 -17.76
N ASN A 71 8.52 2.14 -18.75
CA ASN A 71 9.70 1.99 -19.63
C ASN A 71 9.70 0.67 -20.45
N HIS A 72 8.75 0.47 -21.35
CA HIS A 72 8.97 -0.39 -22.52
C HIS A 72 8.23 0.15 -23.75
N SER A 73 8.82 1.18 -24.38
CA SER A 73 8.72 1.41 -25.82
C SER A 73 10.09 1.24 -26.45
#